data_AF-H1LWM4-F1
#
_entry.id   AF-H1LWM4-F1
#
_cell.length_a   1.000
_cell.length_b   1.000
_cell.length_c   1.000
_cell.angle_alpha   90.00
_cell.angle_beta   90.00
_cell.angle_gamma   90.00
#
_symmetry.space_group_name_H-M   'P 1'
#
loop_
_entity.id
_entity.type
_entity.pdbx_description
1 polymer ?
#
loop_
_entity_poly.entity_id
_entity_poly.type
_entity_poly.pdbx_seq_one_letter_code
_entity_poly.pdbx_strand_id
1 'polypeptide(L)' 'MLEILNVSKTFNKGTINEKKALNKLSLHLNPGDFVTIIGGTVQVNLQC' A
#
# COMPACT_ATOMS: atom_id res chain seq x y z
N MET A 1 -12.97 2.43 -15.83
CA MET A 1 -11.69 3.14 -15.67
C MET A 1 -11.48 3.37 -14.18
N LEU A 2 -10.32 2.96 -13.65
CA LEU A 2 -9.96 3.18 -12.25
C LEU A 2 -8.65 3.96 -12.20
N GLU A 3 -8.62 5.01 -11.39
CA GLU A 3 -7.43 5.83 -11.19
C GLU A 3 -7.19 6.00 -9.68
N ILE A 4 -5.99 5.61 -9.24
CA ILE A 4 -5.48 5.78 -7.89
C ILE A 4 -4.32 6.77 -8.00
N LEU A 5 -4.41 7.88 -7.26
CA LEU A 5 -3.42 8.96 -7.33
C LEU A 5 -2.81 9.22 -5.95
N ASN A 6 -1.51 8.95 -5.82
CA ASN A 6 -0.69 9.26 -4.66
C ASN A 6 -1.27 8.80 -3.32
N VAL A 7 -2.00 7.68 -3.31
CA VAL A 7 -2.68 7.18 -2.11
C VAL A 7 -1.66 6.68 -1.09
N SER A 8 -1.83 7.14 0.15
CA SER A 8 -1.00 6.74 1.28
C SER A 8 -1.87 6.30 2.44
N LYS A 9 -1.44 5.26 3.16
CA LYS A 9 -2.11 4.77 4.36
C LYS A 9 -1.06 4.38 5.39
N THR A 10 -1.13 5.05 6.54
CA THR A 10 -0.35 4.71 7.72
C THR A 10 -1.31 4.26 8.82
N PHE A 11 -1.01 3.14 9.46
CA PHE A 11 -1.68 2.65 10.67
C PHE A 11 -0.84 3.01 11.90
N ASN A 12 -1.50 3.29 13.03
CA ASN A 12 -0.87 3.61 14.32
C ASN A 12 0.18 4.74 14.23
N LYS A 13 -0.12 5.78 13.45
CA LYS A 13 0.79 6.88 13.19
C LYS A 13 1.25 7.53 14.51
N GLY A 14 2.55 7.78 14.64
CA GLY A 14 3.16 8.38 15.82
C GLY A 14 3.40 7.42 17.00
N THR A 15 3.20 6.12 16.81
CA THR A 15 3.50 5.10 17.83
C THR A 15 4.67 4.20 17.42
N ILE A 16 5.22 3.43 18.35
CA ILE A 16 6.23 2.40 18.05
C ILE A 16 5.72 1.33 17.06
N ASN A 17 4.40 1.17 16.96
CA ASN A 17 3.73 0.22 16.09
C ASN A 17 3.26 0.86 14.77
N GLU A 18 3.83 2.02 14.40
CA GLU A 18 3.51 2.69 13.14
C GLU A 18 3.82 1.77 11.96
N LYS A 19 2.83 1.59 11.08
CA LYS A 19 2.96 0.79 9.87
C LYS A 19 2.47 1.54 8.65
N LYS A 20 3.38 1.86 7.73
CA LYS A 20 3.04 2.42 6.41
C LYS A 20 2.58 1.28 5.49
N ALA A 21 1.28 1.15 5.31
CA ALA A 21 0.67 0.11 4.49
C ALA A 21 0.63 0.46 3.00
N LEU A 22 0.36 1.73 2.68
CA LEU A 22 0.48 2.27 1.32
C LEU A 22 1.33 3.52 1.37
N ASN A 23 2.28 3.66 0.46
CA ASN A 23 3.20 4.80 0.41
C ASN A 23 3.17 5.42 -0.99
N LYS A 24 2.40 6.50 -1.14
CA LYS A 24 2.26 7.26 -2.40
C LYS A 24 2.02 6.37 -3.63
N LEU A 25 1.10 5.41 -3.50
CA LEU A 25 0.74 4.50 -4.59
C LEU A 25 -0.08 5.25 -5.65
N SER A 26 0.33 5.14 -6.90
CA SER A 26 -0.45 5.56 -8.06
C SER A 26 -0.63 4.39 -9.02
N LEU A 27 -1.84 4.21 -9.53
CA LEU A 27 -2.21 3.14 -10.45
C LEU A 27 -3.31 3.64 -11.40
N HIS A 28 -3.15 3.40 -12.69
CA HIS A 28 -4.16 3.71 -13.70
C HIS A 28 -4.56 2.41 -14.41
N LEU A 29 -5.86 2.12 -14.45
CA LEU A 29 -6.44 0.96 -15.14
C LEU A 29 -7.47 1.41 -16.17
N ASN A 30 -7.27 0.95 -17.40
CA ASN A 30 -8.16 1.20 -18.52
C ASN A 30 -9.43 0.34 -18.43
N PRO A 31 -10.52 0.75 -19.08
CA PRO A 31 -11.67 -0.14 -19.27
C PRO A 31 -11.25 -1.44 -19.98
N GLY A 32 -11.59 -2.59 -19.39
CA GLY A 32 -11.27 -3.91 -19.96
C GLY A 32 -9.99 -4.56 -19.42
N ASP A 33 -9.17 -3.85 -18.65
CA ASP A 33 -8.00 -4.43 -17.99
C ASP A 33 -8.43 -5.50 -16.96
N PHE A 34 -7.83 -6.70 -17.06
CA PHE A 34 -7.96 -7.74 -16.05
C PHE A 34 -6.68 -7.78 -15.21
N VAL A 35 -6.80 -7.46 -13.92
CA VAL A 35 -5.64 -7.24 -13.04
C VAL A 35 -5.73 -8.09 -11.79
N THR A 36 -4.60 -8.73 -11.45
CA THR A 36 -4.39 -9.43 -10.19
C THR A 36 -3.26 -8.75 -9.42
N ILE A 37 -3.49 -8.43 -8.15
CA ILE A 37 -2.46 -7.90 -7.25
C ILE A 37 -1.87 -9.07 -6.44
N ILE A 38 -0.55 -9.21 -6.46
CA ILE A 38 0.19 -10.21 -5.67
C ILE A 38 1.14 -9.51 -4.70
N GLY A 39 1.44 -10.18 -3.58
CA GLY A 39 2.37 -9.65 -2.58
C GLY A 39 2.73 -10.71 -1.54
N GLY A 40 3.93 -10.57 -0.96
CA GLY A 40 4.40 -11.41 0.13
C GLY A 40 4.10 -10.79 1.50
N THR A 41 3.86 -11.63 2.50
CA THR A 41 3.77 -11.18 3.89
C THR A 41 5.18 -11.03 4.45
N VAL A 42 5.62 -9.80 4.65
CA VAL A 42 6.86 -9.52 5.40
C VAL A 42 6.49 -9.19 6.84
N GLN A 43 6.90 -10.05 7.77
CA GLN A 43 6.88 -9.72 9.19
C GLN A 43 8.02 -8.74 9.45
N VAL A 44 7.65 -7.48 9.71
CA VAL A 44 8.62 -6.47 10.14
C VAL A 44 8.92 -6.77 11.60
N ASN A 45 10.01 -7.49 11.86
CA ASN A 45 10.51 -7.70 13.20
C ASN A 45 11.28 -6.43 13.60
N LEU A 46 10.69 -5.58 14.45
CA LEU A 46 11.41 -4.47 15.04
C LEU A 46 12.40 -5.05 16.07
N GLN A 47 13.64 -5.31 15.63
CA GLN A 47 14.79 -5.24 16.52
C GLN A 47 15.48 -3.90 16.26
N CYS A 48 15.18 -2.93 17.12
CA CYS A 48 16.08 -1.85 17.49
C CYS A 48 16.05 -1.80 19.02
#